data_AF-A0ABD3EWC4-F1
#
_entry.id   AF-A0ABD3EWC4-F1
#
_cell.length_a   1.000
_cell.length_b   1.000
_cell.length_c   1.000
_cell.angle_alpha   90.00
_cell.angle_beta   90.00
_cell.angle_gamma   90.00
#
_symmetry.space_group_name_H-M   'P 1'
#
loop_
_entity.id
_entity.type
_entity.pdbx_description
1 polymer ?
#
loop_
_entity_poly.entity_id
_entity_poly.type
_entity_poly.pdbx_seq_one_letter_code
_entity_poly.pdbx_strand_id
1 'polypeptide(L)'
;MMAAIKCVCCVLLYVAVAAARDEQLRVDELFVAKVQEMQRESVGVEHQLSVAKQMTELFNLEDAQLQMFSRETRYKLTSIQAEVKREMDNAVLEVENVRRTALENVTAWIKSLQELQEATERNKQTLQSIREQKELEEQQRKAMKELELQEREKQREKALELEREAEEMKNMQERERQKKLKEQRALETKKKKLEEQRALETKNKELEEQRALGQLQALEKEKKELEERQKQHEIELQALEKENERQKELQQKRDLEEQKEREAEEKESNDQAAKTLPSDSTERASTVKTVLIWYVSMEQTLLDAGAAVYRQLVLPVVAILAFFLLLTVAIAKYNAMKQAQRNRRVLYSGYPASYQRKVKQQEKPATTDGPGLRPRLRHSLPHRDPNGVVGN
;
A
#
# COMPACT_ATOMS: atom_id res chain seq x y z
N MET A 1 165.23 92.84 27.51
CA MET A 1 164.41 92.48 26.34
C MET A 1 163.79 91.07 26.44
N MET A 2 164.56 89.97 26.58
CA MET A 2 164.02 88.58 26.56
C MET A 2 162.82 88.31 27.49
N ALA A 3 162.76 88.91 28.68
CA ALA A 3 161.66 88.67 29.63
C ALA A 3 160.28 89.06 29.05
N ALA A 4 160.20 90.16 28.29
CA ALA A 4 158.95 90.59 27.66
C ALA A 4 158.47 89.58 26.61
N ILE A 5 159.40 89.04 25.81
CA ILE A 5 159.10 88.02 24.79
C ILE A 5 158.52 86.75 25.45
N LYS A 6 159.13 86.30 26.57
CA LYS A 6 158.61 85.15 27.33
C LYS A 6 157.21 85.40 27.89
N CYS A 7 156.94 86.58 28.47
CA CYS A 7 155.58 86.93 28.91
C CYS A 7 154.57 86.94 27.75
N VAL A 8 154.91 87.54 26.60
CA VAL A 8 154.03 87.58 25.42
C VAL A 8 153.74 86.16 24.90
N CYS A 9 154.74 85.28 24.82
CA CYS A 9 154.52 83.87 24.44
C CYS A 9 153.64 83.13 25.45
N CYS A 10 153.83 83.32 26.76
CA CYS A 10 152.97 82.70 27.78
C CYS A 10 151.51 83.20 27.71
N VAL A 11 151.30 84.50 27.47
CA VAL A 11 149.95 85.08 27.29
C VAL A 11 149.30 84.55 26.01
N LEU A 12 150.03 84.49 24.88
CA LEU A 12 149.50 83.94 23.63
C LEU A 12 149.16 82.46 23.74
N LEU A 13 149.98 81.65 24.42
CA LEU A 13 149.68 80.24 24.70
C LEU A 13 148.48 80.09 25.65
N TYR A 14 148.36 80.94 26.68
CA TYR A 14 147.19 80.93 27.57
C TYR A 14 145.90 81.32 26.82
N VAL A 15 145.95 82.32 25.94
CA VAL A 15 144.81 82.71 25.09
C VAL A 15 144.46 81.62 24.08
N ALA A 16 145.45 80.95 23.48
CA ALA A 16 145.19 79.83 22.57
C ALA A 16 144.57 78.62 23.29
N VAL A 17 145.04 78.29 24.50
CA VAL A 17 144.46 77.23 25.34
C VAL A 17 143.06 77.61 25.85
N ALA A 18 142.83 78.88 26.19
CA ALA A 18 141.50 79.37 26.56
C ALA A 18 140.52 79.27 25.37
N ALA A 19 140.89 79.77 24.19
CA ALA A 19 140.06 79.69 22.98
C ALA A 19 139.75 78.24 22.57
N ALA A 20 140.74 77.33 22.61
CA ALA A 20 140.52 75.92 22.35
C ALA A 20 139.61 75.25 23.39
N ARG A 21 139.66 75.70 24.65
CA ARG A 21 138.80 75.20 25.74
C ARG A 21 137.37 75.72 25.62
N ASP A 22 137.18 76.98 25.22
CA ASP A 22 135.86 77.56 24.94
C ASP A 22 135.23 76.91 23.70
N GLU A 23 136.02 76.61 22.68
CA GLU A 23 135.58 75.87 21.49
C GLU A 23 135.21 74.41 21.85
N GLN A 24 136.00 73.73 22.68
CA GLN A 24 135.68 72.39 23.18
C GLN A 24 134.40 72.39 24.03
N LEU A 25 134.25 73.33 24.97
CA LEU A 25 133.03 73.48 25.77
C LEU A 25 131.79 73.68 24.90
N ARG A 26 131.90 74.49 23.83
CA ARG A 26 130.82 74.70 22.87
C ARG A 26 130.49 73.45 22.05
N VAL A 27 131.47 72.62 21.71
CA VAL A 27 131.24 71.33 21.06
C VAL A 27 130.56 70.35 22.01
N ASP A 28 130.98 70.30 23.28
CA ASP A 28 130.35 69.48 24.32
C ASP A 28 128.90 69.92 24.60
N GLU A 29 128.61 71.23 24.65
CA GLU A 29 127.24 71.77 24.74
C GLU A 29 126.38 71.37 23.53
N LEU A 30 126.90 71.48 22.31
CA LEU A 30 126.20 71.06 21.09
C LEU A 30 125.95 69.54 21.07
N PHE A 31 126.90 68.74 21.54
CA PHE A 31 126.74 67.30 21.67
C PHE A 31 125.66 66.95 22.70
N VAL A 32 125.69 67.56 23.88
CA VAL A 32 124.66 67.38 24.92
C VAL A 32 123.28 67.81 24.41
N ALA A 33 123.18 68.94 23.71
CA ALA A 33 121.94 69.40 23.10
C ALA A 33 121.40 68.40 22.05
N LYS A 34 122.26 67.86 21.18
CA LYS A 34 121.84 66.88 20.17
C LYS A 34 121.50 65.51 20.77
N VAL A 35 122.18 65.09 21.84
CA VAL A 35 121.80 63.90 22.63
C VAL A 35 120.43 64.09 23.29
N GLN A 36 120.15 65.25 23.88
CA GLN A 36 118.82 65.55 24.44
C GLN A 36 117.73 65.61 23.36
N GLU A 37 118.04 66.13 22.18
CA GLU A 37 117.12 66.13 21.03
C GLU A 37 116.81 64.70 20.57
N MET A 38 117.82 63.88 20.30
CA MET A 38 117.62 62.47 19.93
C MET A 38 116.92 61.66 21.03
N GLN A 39 117.13 61.98 22.31
CA GLN A 39 116.41 61.34 23.41
C GLN A 39 114.92 61.68 23.39
N ARG A 40 114.54 62.93 23.06
CA ARG A 40 113.14 63.33 22.88
C ARG A 40 112.51 62.68 21.65
N GLU A 41 113.26 62.60 20.55
CA GLU A 41 112.85 61.90 19.33
C GLU A 41 112.64 60.39 19.60
N SER A 42 113.55 59.73 20.32
CA SER A 42 113.42 58.32 20.71
C SER A 42 112.18 58.07 21.55
N VAL A 43 111.92 58.89 22.57
CA VAL A 43 110.69 58.79 23.39
C VAL A 43 109.43 59.00 22.54
N GLY A 44 109.49 59.90 21.54
CA GLY A 44 108.40 60.09 20.57
C GLY A 44 108.16 58.85 19.70
N VAL A 45 109.23 58.22 19.19
CA VAL A 45 109.15 56.99 18.38
C VAL A 45 108.71 55.79 19.21
N GLU A 46 109.20 55.64 20.44
CA GLU A 46 108.77 54.60 21.39
C GLU A 46 107.28 54.74 21.74
N HIS A 47 106.80 55.97 21.95
CA HIS A 47 105.38 56.22 22.16
C HIS A 47 104.55 55.89 20.91
N GLN A 48 104.96 56.31 19.72
CA GLN A 48 104.29 55.94 18.46
C GLN A 48 104.28 54.41 18.26
N LEU A 49 105.38 53.71 18.57
CA LEU A 49 105.48 52.26 18.51
C LEU A 49 104.52 51.59 19.52
N SER A 50 104.38 52.14 20.73
CA SER A 50 103.43 51.64 21.73
C SER A 50 101.97 51.79 21.30
N VAL A 51 101.60 52.95 20.73
CA VAL A 51 100.25 53.22 20.21
C VAL A 51 99.97 52.33 18.99
N ALA A 52 100.94 52.16 18.09
CA ALA A 52 100.80 51.27 16.94
C ALA A 52 100.61 49.80 17.36
N LYS A 53 101.32 49.34 18.40
CA LYS A 53 101.11 48.00 18.99
C LYS A 53 99.70 47.85 19.57
N GLN A 54 99.25 48.79 20.40
CA GLN A 54 97.89 48.79 20.97
C GLN A 54 96.81 48.82 19.87
N MET A 55 97.00 49.60 18.81
CA MET A 55 96.08 49.65 17.67
C MET A 55 96.08 48.33 16.88
N THR A 56 97.22 47.66 16.75
CA THR A 56 97.33 46.31 16.15
C THR A 56 96.62 45.26 17.01
N GLU A 57 96.77 45.32 18.34
CA GLU A 57 96.05 44.46 19.28
C GLU A 57 94.52 44.67 19.20
N LEU A 58 94.05 45.91 19.07
CA LEU A 58 92.63 46.21 18.86
C LEU A 58 92.11 45.65 17.53
N PHE A 59 92.83 45.80 16.41
CA PHE A 59 92.44 45.21 15.13
C PHE A 59 92.43 43.67 15.16
N ASN A 60 93.38 43.04 15.86
CA ASN A 60 93.38 41.59 16.06
C ASN A 60 92.16 41.11 16.89
N LEU A 61 91.71 41.90 17.87
CA LEU A 61 90.50 41.63 18.63
C LEU A 61 89.23 41.86 17.80
N GLU A 62 89.21 42.88 16.94
CA GLU A 62 88.09 43.14 16.01
C GLU A 62 87.95 42.01 14.98
N ASP A 63 89.04 41.59 14.32
CA ASP A 63 88.99 40.45 13.40
C ASP A 63 88.58 39.15 14.11
N ALA A 64 89.09 38.90 15.33
CA ALA A 64 88.65 37.75 16.12
C ALA A 64 87.13 37.79 16.43
N GLN A 65 86.57 38.98 16.73
CA GLN A 65 85.13 39.16 16.94
C GLN A 65 84.33 38.95 15.65
N LEU A 66 84.78 39.52 14.53
CA LEU A 66 84.15 39.35 13.21
C LEU A 66 84.20 37.89 12.74
N GLN A 67 85.33 37.20 12.94
CA GLN A 67 85.45 35.77 12.69
C GLN A 67 84.46 34.97 13.54
N MET A 68 84.36 35.22 14.85
CA MET A 68 83.42 34.53 15.73
C MET A 68 81.95 34.80 15.35
N PHE A 69 81.59 36.06 15.08
CA PHE A 69 80.26 36.43 14.62
C PHE A 69 79.90 35.77 13.28
N SER A 70 80.85 35.67 12.35
CA SER A 70 80.65 34.97 11.08
C SER A 70 80.43 33.47 11.27
N ARG A 71 81.15 32.83 12.20
CA ARG A 71 80.98 31.40 12.54
C ARG A 71 79.64 31.15 13.22
N GLU A 72 79.25 31.99 14.18
CA GLU A 72 77.96 31.90 14.88
C GLU A 72 76.80 32.11 13.91
N THR A 73 76.89 33.09 13.01
CA THR A 73 75.87 33.38 11.99
C THR A 73 75.73 32.22 11.01
N ARG A 74 76.86 31.65 10.53
CA ARG A 74 76.85 30.45 9.69
C ARG A 74 76.20 29.27 10.40
N TYR A 75 76.55 29.01 11.66
CA TYR A 75 75.96 27.94 12.46
C TYR A 75 74.44 28.13 12.63
N LYS A 76 73.99 29.34 13.01
CA LYS A 76 72.56 29.68 13.11
C LYS A 76 71.83 29.49 11.78
N LEU A 77 72.40 29.94 10.66
CA LEU A 77 71.83 29.73 9.34
C LEU A 77 71.72 28.24 8.99
N THR A 78 72.74 27.43 9.26
CA THR A 78 72.66 25.97 9.02
C THR A 78 71.64 25.27 9.94
N SER A 79 71.47 25.74 11.17
CA SER A 79 70.45 25.23 12.10
C SER A 79 69.04 25.55 11.60
N ILE A 80 68.79 26.80 11.20
CA ILE A 80 67.51 27.24 10.63
C ILE A 80 67.24 26.51 9.31
N GLN A 81 68.24 26.31 8.46
CA GLN A 81 68.09 25.56 7.20
C GLN A 81 67.72 24.09 7.46
N ALA A 82 68.31 23.45 8.48
CA ALA A 82 67.97 22.08 8.86
C ALA A 82 66.55 21.98 9.47
N GLU A 83 66.13 22.97 10.25
CA GLU A 83 64.79 23.07 10.83
C GLU A 83 63.72 23.32 9.76
N VAL A 84 63.92 24.30 8.88
CA VAL A 84 63.04 24.56 7.73
C VAL A 84 62.94 23.35 6.81
N LYS A 85 64.06 22.65 6.55
CA LYS A 85 64.02 21.41 5.77
C LYS A 85 63.18 20.34 6.49
N ARG A 86 63.37 20.15 7.80
CA ARG A 86 62.59 19.19 8.59
C ARG A 86 61.10 19.48 8.52
N GLU A 87 60.69 20.74 8.64
CA GLU A 87 59.27 21.11 8.54
C GLU A 87 58.72 20.99 7.11
N MET A 88 59.54 21.20 6.08
CA MET A 88 59.15 20.86 4.70
C MET A 88 58.96 19.35 4.53
N ASP A 89 59.90 18.53 5.01
CA ASP A 89 59.82 17.06 4.93
C ASP A 89 58.59 16.54 5.72
N ASN A 90 58.31 17.11 6.90
CA ASN A 90 57.08 16.85 7.68
C ASN A 90 55.81 17.21 6.89
N ALA A 91 55.72 18.43 6.35
CA ALA A 91 54.54 18.91 5.65
C ALA A 91 54.26 18.13 4.35
N VAL A 92 55.30 17.68 3.65
CA VAL A 92 55.16 16.77 2.50
C VAL A 92 54.55 15.43 2.94
N LEU A 93 55.04 14.84 4.03
CA LEU A 93 54.48 13.59 4.58
C LEU A 93 53.02 13.75 5.04
N GLU A 94 52.65 14.89 5.65
CA GLU A 94 51.26 15.18 5.99
C GLU A 94 50.37 15.27 4.75
N VAL A 95 50.81 15.99 3.71
CA VAL A 95 50.08 16.11 2.43
C VAL A 95 49.95 14.76 1.73
N GLU A 96 50.99 13.92 1.74
CA GLU A 96 50.94 12.56 1.18
C GLU A 96 49.99 11.64 1.96
N ASN A 97 49.99 11.73 3.29
CA ASN A 97 49.08 10.96 4.14
C ASN A 97 47.61 11.37 3.91
N VAL A 98 47.32 12.69 3.90
CA VAL A 98 45.98 13.21 3.58
C VAL A 98 45.56 12.80 2.16
N ARG A 99 46.47 12.84 1.18
CA ARG A 99 46.21 12.36 -0.19
C ARG A 99 45.92 10.86 -0.21
N ARG A 100 46.66 10.03 0.53
CA ARG A 100 46.44 8.58 0.60
C ARG A 100 45.06 8.27 1.18
N THR A 101 44.71 8.87 2.32
CA THR A 101 43.38 8.70 2.93
C THR A 101 42.25 9.27 2.08
N ALA A 102 42.48 10.35 1.32
CA ALA A 102 41.50 10.84 0.34
C ALA A 102 41.28 9.83 -0.80
N LEU A 103 42.34 9.21 -1.33
CA LEU A 103 42.24 8.15 -2.35
C LEU A 103 41.55 6.90 -1.80
N GLU A 104 41.89 6.46 -0.59
CA GLU A 104 41.24 5.34 0.10
C GLU A 104 39.73 5.58 0.22
N ASN A 105 39.32 6.75 0.73
CA ASN A 105 37.91 7.16 0.81
C ASN A 105 37.21 7.18 -0.56
N VAL A 106 37.86 7.68 -1.61
CA VAL A 106 37.32 7.65 -2.98
C VAL A 106 37.15 6.22 -3.49
N THR A 107 38.10 5.32 -3.25
CA THR A 107 37.95 3.90 -3.64
C THR A 107 36.86 3.18 -2.85
N ALA A 108 36.65 3.53 -1.57
CA ALA A 108 35.54 3.02 -0.77
C ALA A 108 34.19 3.52 -1.31
N TRP A 109 34.08 4.81 -1.66
CA TRP A 109 32.87 5.36 -2.27
C TRP A 109 32.56 4.74 -3.64
N ILE A 110 33.58 4.46 -4.46
CA ILE A 110 33.40 3.76 -5.75
C ILE A 110 32.84 2.35 -5.51
N LYS A 111 33.39 1.58 -4.55
CA LYS A 111 32.88 0.25 -4.19
C LYS A 111 31.43 0.30 -3.71
N SER A 112 31.10 1.16 -2.76
CA SER A 112 29.72 1.29 -2.27
C SER A 112 28.74 1.79 -3.34
N LEU A 113 29.20 2.59 -4.31
CA LEU A 113 28.39 2.98 -5.47
C LEU A 113 28.15 1.80 -6.41
N GLN A 114 29.15 0.95 -6.65
CA GLN A 114 29.01 -0.29 -7.41
C GLN A 114 28.07 -1.29 -6.71
N GLU A 115 28.23 -1.50 -5.40
CA GLU A 115 27.34 -2.33 -4.58
C GLU A 115 25.87 -1.85 -4.64
N LEU A 116 25.64 -0.53 -4.60
CA LEU A 116 24.32 0.07 -4.76
C LEU A 116 23.75 -0.09 -6.19
N GLN A 117 24.59 0.00 -7.23
CA GLN A 117 24.18 -0.27 -8.61
C GLN A 117 23.79 -1.75 -8.80
N GLU A 118 24.60 -2.69 -8.31
CA GLU A 118 24.27 -4.11 -8.35
C GLU A 118 22.99 -4.43 -7.56
N ALA A 119 22.82 -3.85 -6.36
CA ALA A 119 21.61 -4.02 -5.57
C ALA A 119 20.37 -3.45 -6.28
N THR A 120 20.52 -2.33 -7.00
CA THR A 120 19.45 -1.71 -7.79
C THR A 120 19.04 -2.60 -8.98
N GLU A 121 20.00 -3.15 -9.72
CA GLU A 121 19.71 -4.07 -10.83
C GLU A 121 19.16 -5.43 -10.34
N ARG A 122 19.66 -5.99 -9.23
CA ARG A 122 19.08 -7.18 -8.58
C ARG A 122 17.63 -6.93 -8.15
N ASN A 123 17.33 -5.77 -7.56
CA ASN A 123 15.96 -5.38 -7.20
C ASN A 123 15.07 -5.22 -8.43
N LYS A 124 15.58 -4.62 -9.50
CA LYS A 124 14.87 -4.45 -10.79
C LYS A 124 14.55 -5.80 -11.44
N GLN A 125 15.50 -6.73 -11.49
CA GLN A 125 15.29 -8.12 -11.94
C GLN A 125 14.24 -8.83 -11.07
N THR A 126 14.34 -8.72 -9.75
CA THR A 126 13.36 -9.30 -8.81
C THR A 126 11.96 -8.71 -9.00
N LEU A 127 11.85 -7.41 -9.29
CA LEU A 127 10.58 -6.77 -9.61
C LEU A 127 10.03 -7.16 -10.99
N GLN A 128 10.87 -7.55 -11.95
CA GLN A 128 10.44 -8.13 -13.23
C GLN A 128 9.91 -9.55 -13.02
N SER A 129 10.65 -10.43 -12.34
CA SER A 129 10.19 -11.81 -12.08
C SER A 129 8.91 -11.85 -11.21
N ILE A 130 8.72 -10.90 -10.29
CA ILE A 130 7.46 -10.76 -9.53
C ILE A 130 6.29 -10.30 -10.41
N ARG A 131 6.53 -9.51 -11.48
CA ARG A 131 5.47 -9.15 -12.44
C ARG A 131 5.11 -10.35 -13.31
N GLU A 132 6.12 -11.01 -13.87
CA GLU A 132 5.96 -12.23 -14.68
C GLU A 132 5.23 -13.34 -13.91
N GLN A 133 5.59 -13.58 -12.64
CA GLN A 133 4.85 -14.50 -11.76
C GLN A 133 3.41 -14.07 -11.52
N LYS A 134 3.13 -12.77 -11.32
CA LYS A 134 1.75 -12.28 -11.11
C LYS A 134 0.90 -12.39 -12.37
N GLU A 135 1.46 -12.09 -13.54
CA GLU A 135 0.78 -12.27 -14.82
C GLU A 135 0.47 -13.75 -15.08
N LEU A 136 1.42 -14.65 -14.76
CA LEU A 136 1.23 -16.10 -14.87
C LEU A 136 0.22 -16.64 -13.85
N GLU A 137 0.25 -16.18 -12.59
CA GLU A 137 -0.78 -16.47 -11.59
C GLU A 137 -2.17 -15.98 -12.03
N GLU A 138 -2.26 -14.79 -12.63
CA GLU A 138 -3.54 -14.24 -13.10
C GLU A 138 -4.07 -15.04 -14.30
N GLN A 139 -3.21 -15.46 -15.22
CA GLN A 139 -3.56 -16.38 -16.31
C GLN A 139 -4.04 -17.73 -15.78
N GLN A 140 -3.35 -18.32 -14.80
CA GLN A 140 -3.79 -19.57 -14.15
C GLN A 140 -5.14 -19.41 -13.43
N ARG A 141 -5.36 -18.28 -12.73
CA ARG A 141 -6.65 -17.96 -12.08
C ARG A 141 -7.78 -17.72 -13.08
N LYS A 142 -7.48 -17.18 -14.26
CA LYS A 142 -8.45 -17.05 -15.37
C LYS A 142 -8.80 -18.43 -15.94
N ALA A 143 -7.80 -19.24 -16.27
CA ALA A 143 -8.01 -20.61 -16.78
C ALA A 143 -8.79 -21.51 -15.80
N MET A 144 -8.47 -21.48 -14.50
CA MET A 144 -9.24 -22.25 -13.50
C MET A 144 -10.70 -21.78 -13.40
N LYS A 145 -10.97 -20.47 -13.48
CA LYS A 145 -12.35 -19.94 -13.48
C LYS A 145 -13.11 -20.34 -14.73
N GLU A 146 -12.46 -20.36 -15.89
CA GLU A 146 -13.05 -20.78 -17.16
C GLU A 146 -13.40 -22.28 -17.14
N LEU A 147 -12.50 -23.12 -16.60
CA LEU A 147 -12.77 -24.53 -16.35
C LEU A 147 -13.92 -24.74 -15.34
N GLU A 148 -13.93 -24.03 -14.21
CA GLU A 148 -15.00 -24.10 -13.21
C GLU A 148 -16.36 -23.68 -13.79
N LEU A 149 -16.37 -22.66 -14.66
CA LEU A 149 -17.58 -22.21 -15.35
C LEU A 149 -18.07 -23.29 -16.34
N GLN A 150 -17.17 -23.87 -17.14
CA GLN A 150 -17.51 -24.96 -18.06
C GLN A 150 -17.97 -26.23 -17.34
N GLU A 151 -17.42 -26.55 -16.16
CA GLU A 151 -17.93 -27.64 -15.32
C GLU A 151 -19.34 -27.35 -14.77
N ARG A 152 -19.61 -26.11 -14.33
CA ARG A 152 -20.94 -25.68 -13.91
C ARG A 152 -21.96 -25.69 -15.03
N GLU A 153 -21.55 -25.39 -16.26
CA GLU A 153 -22.41 -25.52 -17.45
C GLU A 153 -22.73 -26.99 -17.73
N LYS A 154 -21.74 -27.88 -17.76
CA LYS A 154 -21.94 -29.34 -17.89
C LYS A 154 -22.79 -29.94 -16.77
N GLN A 155 -22.72 -29.39 -15.55
CA GLN A 155 -23.59 -29.78 -14.43
C GLN A 155 -25.04 -29.30 -14.64
N ARG A 156 -25.24 -28.09 -15.19
CA ARG A 156 -26.57 -27.57 -15.54
C ARG A 156 -27.21 -28.33 -16.71
N GLU A 157 -26.43 -28.67 -17.73
CA GLU A 157 -26.89 -29.50 -18.85
C GLU A 157 -27.40 -30.86 -18.33
N LYS A 158 -26.60 -31.57 -17.53
CA LYS A 158 -27.01 -32.84 -16.90
C LYS A 158 -28.21 -32.70 -15.96
N ALA A 159 -28.33 -31.59 -15.24
CA ALA A 159 -29.50 -31.33 -14.40
C ALA A 159 -30.77 -31.14 -15.24
N LEU A 160 -30.68 -30.45 -16.38
CA LEU A 160 -31.79 -30.27 -17.34
C LEU A 160 -32.12 -31.57 -18.08
N GLU A 161 -31.14 -32.43 -18.35
CA GLU A 161 -31.38 -33.79 -18.88
C GLU A 161 -32.14 -34.65 -17.87
N LEU A 162 -31.69 -34.71 -16.62
CA LEU A 162 -32.38 -35.42 -15.54
C LEU A 162 -33.79 -34.84 -15.24
N GLU A 163 -33.98 -33.52 -15.39
CA GLU A 163 -35.29 -32.89 -15.26
C GLU A 163 -36.23 -33.30 -16.40
N ARG A 164 -35.75 -33.34 -17.66
CA ARG A 164 -36.51 -33.87 -18.81
C ARG A 164 -36.85 -35.34 -18.63
N GLU A 165 -35.90 -36.18 -18.22
CA GLU A 165 -36.17 -37.60 -17.93
C GLU A 165 -37.24 -37.76 -16.83
N ALA A 166 -37.18 -36.93 -15.79
CA ALA A 166 -38.19 -36.91 -14.73
C ALA A 166 -39.56 -36.41 -15.23
N GLU A 167 -39.61 -35.45 -16.15
CA GLU A 167 -40.85 -35.03 -16.81
C GLU A 167 -41.40 -36.10 -17.76
N GLU A 168 -40.58 -36.78 -18.56
CA GLU A 168 -41.01 -37.90 -19.39
C GLU A 168 -41.55 -39.06 -18.55
N MET A 169 -40.90 -39.38 -17.42
CA MET A 169 -41.39 -40.37 -16.46
C MET A 169 -42.72 -39.96 -15.80
N LYS A 170 -42.90 -38.68 -15.42
CA LYS A 170 -44.20 -38.16 -14.96
C LYS A 170 -45.27 -38.29 -16.05
N ASN A 171 -44.97 -37.84 -17.27
CA ASN A 171 -45.87 -37.91 -18.42
C ASN A 171 -46.27 -39.37 -18.76
N MET A 172 -45.33 -40.31 -18.67
CA MET A 172 -45.60 -41.75 -18.80
C MET A 172 -46.50 -42.28 -17.68
N GLN A 173 -46.24 -41.90 -16.42
CA GLN A 173 -47.07 -42.29 -15.29
C GLN A 173 -48.49 -41.67 -15.36
N GLU A 174 -48.63 -40.45 -15.88
CA GLU A 174 -49.95 -39.85 -16.15
C GLU A 174 -50.68 -40.55 -17.30
N ARG A 175 -49.98 -40.89 -18.39
CA ARG A 175 -50.56 -41.71 -19.48
C ARG A 175 -51.04 -43.07 -18.95
N GLU A 176 -50.32 -43.70 -18.02
CA GLU A 176 -50.80 -44.90 -17.31
C GLU A 176 -52.03 -44.64 -16.45
N ARG A 177 -52.03 -43.58 -15.62
CA ARG A 177 -53.20 -43.21 -14.80
C ARG A 177 -54.43 -42.96 -15.67
N GLN A 178 -54.27 -42.26 -16.80
CA GLN A 178 -55.34 -42.04 -17.78
C GLN A 178 -55.80 -43.34 -18.45
N LYS A 179 -54.90 -44.28 -18.77
CA LYS A 179 -55.28 -45.62 -19.27
C LYS A 179 -56.11 -46.38 -18.22
N LYS A 180 -55.60 -46.50 -16.99
CA LYS A 180 -56.27 -47.17 -15.86
C LYS A 180 -57.64 -46.56 -15.54
N LEU A 181 -57.78 -45.23 -15.62
CA LEU A 181 -59.04 -44.52 -15.38
C LEU A 181 -60.03 -44.65 -16.56
N LYS A 182 -59.54 -44.70 -17.81
CA LYS A 182 -60.37 -45.06 -18.99
C LYS A 182 -60.84 -46.51 -18.92
N GLU A 183 -59.98 -47.43 -18.47
CA GLU A 183 -60.30 -48.84 -18.27
C GLU A 183 -61.33 -49.05 -17.16
N GLN A 184 -61.19 -48.37 -16.02
CA GLN A 184 -62.20 -48.34 -14.96
C GLN A 184 -63.56 -47.86 -15.50
N ARG A 185 -63.61 -46.75 -16.25
CA ARG A 185 -64.85 -46.27 -16.90
C ARG A 185 -65.41 -47.28 -17.94
N ALA A 186 -64.55 -48.01 -18.64
CA ALA A 186 -64.96 -49.08 -19.56
C ALA A 186 -65.54 -50.31 -18.80
N LEU A 187 -65.03 -50.61 -17.61
CA LEU A 187 -65.57 -51.65 -16.73
C LEU A 187 -66.89 -51.21 -16.07
N GLU A 188 -67.01 -49.96 -15.63
CA GLU A 188 -68.25 -49.39 -15.11
C GLU A 188 -69.37 -49.36 -16.17
N THR A 189 -69.06 -48.92 -17.40
CA THR A 189 -70.04 -48.92 -18.49
C THR A 189 -70.41 -50.34 -18.94
N LYS A 190 -69.51 -51.33 -18.84
CA LYS A 190 -69.86 -52.75 -18.99
C LYS A 190 -70.77 -53.25 -17.86
N LYS A 191 -70.50 -52.88 -16.60
CA LYS A 191 -71.37 -53.23 -15.46
C LYS A 191 -72.77 -52.65 -15.61
N LYS A 192 -72.89 -51.35 -15.92
CA LYS A 192 -74.18 -50.68 -16.14
C LYS A 192 -74.98 -51.34 -17.26
N LYS A 193 -74.36 -51.66 -18.40
CA LYS A 193 -75.02 -52.42 -19.48
C LYS A 193 -75.49 -53.81 -19.06
N LEU A 194 -74.75 -54.50 -18.20
CA LEU A 194 -75.12 -55.81 -17.67
C LEU A 194 -76.22 -55.73 -16.59
N GLU A 195 -76.29 -54.62 -15.85
CA GLU A 195 -77.39 -54.28 -14.92
C GLU A 195 -78.66 -53.88 -15.70
N GLU A 196 -78.54 -53.09 -16.77
CA GLU A 196 -79.61 -52.75 -17.72
C GLU A 196 -80.18 -54.00 -18.39
N GLN A 197 -79.33 -54.94 -18.84
CA GLN A 197 -79.77 -56.24 -19.36
C GLN A 197 -80.53 -57.06 -18.31
N ARG A 198 -80.04 -57.13 -17.07
CA ARG A 198 -80.75 -57.82 -15.98
C ARG A 198 -82.08 -57.18 -15.63
N ALA A 199 -82.19 -55.85 -15.67
CA ALA A 199 -83.43 -55.12 -15.43
C ALA A 199 -84.45 -55.30 -16.58
N LEU A 200 -83.99 -55.51 -17.81
CA LEU A 200 -84.83 -55.93 -18.94
C LEU A 200 -85.28 -57.39 -18.80
N GLU A 201 -84.41 -58.29 -18.35
CA GLU A 201 -84.77 -59.68 -18.06
C GLU A 201 -85.80 -59.83 -16.94
N THR A 202 -85.70 -59.03 -15.85
CA THR A 202 -86.73 -59.05 -14.79
C THR A 202 -88.05 -58.47 -15.30
N LYS A 203 -88.04 -57.34 -16.02
CA LYS A 203 -89.27 -56.79 -16.62
C LYS A 203 -89.95 -57.74 -17.60
N ASN A 204 -89.20 -58.50 -18.38
CA ASN A 204 -89.78 -59.49 -19.29
C ASN A 204 -90.45 -60.64 -18.51
N LYS A 205 -89.85 -61.11 -17.41
CA LYS A 205 -90.44 -62.14 -16.53
C LYS A 205 -91.71 -61.63 -15.84
N GLU A 206 -91.72 -60.40 -15.32
CA GLU A 206 -92.91 -59.74 -14.77
C GLU A 206 -94.04 -59.66 -15.82
N LEU A 207 -93.71 -59.39 -17.09
CA LEU A 207 -94.64 -59.37 -18.22
C LEU A 207 -95.17 -60.77 -18.60
N GLU A 208 -94.36 -61.82 -18.45
CA GLU A 208 -94.78 -63.21 -18.66
C GLU A 208 -95.68 -63.71 -17.53
N GLU A 209 -95.38 -63.37 -16.27
CA GLU A 209 -96.22 -63.67 -15.10
C GLU A 209 -97.59 -62.98 -15.19
N GLN A 210 -97.65 -61.72 -15.63
CA GLN A 210 -98.91 -61.01 -15.89
C GLN A 210 -99.74 -61.69 -17.00
N ARG A 211 -99.11 -62.24 -18.04
CA ARG A 211 -99.81 -62.99 -19.09
C ARG A 211 -100.35 -64.33 -18.58
N ALA A 212 -99.61 -65.03 -17.74
CA ALA A 212 -100.06 -66.27 -17.11
C ALA A 212 -101.26 -66.04 -16.18
N LEU A 213 -101.25 -64.96 -15.38
CA LEU A 213 -102.39 -64.55 -14.56
C LEU A 213 -103.64 -64.23 -15.40
N GLY A 214 -103.48 -63.55 -16.54
CA GLY A 214 -104.58 -63.29 -17.47
C GLY A 214 -105.21 -64.57 -18.05
N GLN A 215 -104.38 -65.57 -18.39
CA GLN A 215 -104.87 -66.86 -18.89
C GLN A 215 -105.63 -67.67 -17.82
N LEU A 216 -105.19 -67.64 -16.57
CA LEU A 216 -105.90 -68.28 -15.45
C LEU A 216 -107.27 -67.63 -15.21
N GLN A 217 -107.38 -66.30 -15.27
CA GLN A 217 -108.65 -65.59 -15.12
C GLN A 217 -109.62 -65.82 -16.30
N ALA A 218 -109.11 -66.08 -17.50
CA ALA A 218 -109.95 -66.47 -18.64
C ALA A 218 -110.58 -67.86 -18.42
N LEU A 219 -109.77 -68.86 -18.05
CA LEU A 219 -110.23 -70.23 -17.76
C LEU A 219 -111.22 -70.29 -16.58
N GLU A 220 -111.07 -69.41 -15.58
CA GLU A 220 -112.01 -69.33 -14.46
C GLU A 220 -113.38 -68.74 -14.85
N LYS A 221 -113.42 -67.83 -15.84
CA LYS A 221 -114.67 -67.31 -16.41
C LYS A 221 -115.36 -68.36 -17.29
N GLU A 222 -114.61 -69.00 -18.18
CA GLU A 222 -115.11 -70.04 -19.10
C GLU A 222 -115.74 -71.22 -18.32
N LYS A 223 -115.16 -71.60 -17.16
CA LYS A 223 -115.76 -72.57 -16.25
C LYS A 223 -117.12 -72.14 -15.69
N LYS A 224 -117.30 -70.86 -15.36
CA LYS A 224 -118.55 -70.34 -14.76
C LYS A 224 -119.65 -70.25 -15.81
N GLU A 225 -119.35 -69.82 -17.03
CA GLU A 225 -120.30 -69.85 -18.14
C GLU A 225 -120.78 -71.28 -18.47
N LEU A 226 -119.91 -72.29 -18.37
CA LEU A 226 -120.29 -73.69 -18.54
C LEU A 226 -121.23 -74.20 -17.44
N GLU A 227 -121.00 -73.81 -16.19
CA GLU A 227 -121.84 -74.21 -15.05
C GLU A 227 -123.23 -73.52 -15.08
N GLU A 228 -123.30 -72.27 -15.56
CA GLU A 228 -124.57 -71.57 -15.78
C GLU A 228 -125.36 -72.15 -16.96
N ARG A 229 -124.69 -72.51 -18.07
CA ARG A 229 -125.34 -73.17 -19.21
C ARG A 229 -125.94 -74.52 -18.85
N GLN A 230 -125.31 -75.32 -17.98
CA GLN A 230 -125.88 -76.59 -17.52
C GLN A 230 -127.17 -76.37 -16.71
N LYS A 231 -127.19 -75.38 -15.81
CA LYS A 231 -128.39 -75.02 -15.03
C LYS A 231 -129.51 -74.46 -15.90
N GLN A 232 -129.18 -73.68 -16.94
CA GLN A 232 -130.14 -73.22 -17.92
C GLN A 232 -130.75 -74.39 -18.72
N HIS A 233 -129.93 -75.32 -19.21
CA HIS A 233 -130.40 -76.48 -20.00
C HIS A 233 -131.27 -77.46 -19.17
N GLU A 234 -131.02 -77.60 -17.87
CA GLU A 234 -131.84 -78.41 -16.96
C GLU A 234 -133.21 -77.77 -16.68
N ILE A 235 -133.25 -76.44 -16.56
CA ILE A 235 -134.50 -75.65 -16.50
C ILE A 235 -135.25 -75.72 -17.83
N GLU A 236 -134.55 -75.64 -18.96
CA GLU A 236 -135.13 -75.70 -20.31
C GLU A 236 -135.79 -77.05 -20.60
N LEU A 237 -135.21 -78.16 -20.14
CA LEU A 237 -135.84 -79.49 -20.21
C LEU A 237 -137.14 -79.57 -19.40
N GLN A 238 -137.15 -79.04 -18.17
CA GLN A 238 -138.38 -78.99 -17.35
C GLN A 238 -139.42 -77.97 -17.86
N ALA A 239 -138.98 -76.97 -18.63
CA ALA A 239 -139.86 -76.05 -19.35
C ALA A 239 -140.52 -76.75 -20.55
N LEU A 240 -139.73 -77.39 -21.42
CA LEU A 240 -140.20 -78.08 -22.63
C LEU A 240 -141.20 -79.21 -22.36
N GLU A 241 -141.08 -79.90 -21.23
CA GLU A 241 -142.04 -80.95 -20.83
C GLU A 241 -143.42 -80.35 -20.48
N LYS A 242 -143.45 -79.19 -19.79
CA LYS A 242 -144.69 -78.40 -19.56
C LYS A 242 -145.15 -77.61 -20.78
N GLU A 243 -144.24 -77.29 -21.70
CA GLU A 243 -144.56 -76.56 -22.92
C GLU A 243 -145.24 -77.47 -23.94
N ASN A 244 -144.88 -78.75 -24.01
CA ASN A 244 -145.61 -79.75 -24.83
C ASN A 244 -147.09 -79.89 -24.44
N GLU A 245 -147.44 -79.72 -23.16
CA GLU A 245 -148.84 -79.68 -22.73
C GLU A 245 -149.53 -78.37 -23.15
N ARG A 246 -148.84 -77.23 -23.02
CA ARG A 246 -149.40 -75.89 -23.32
C ARG A 246 -149.44 -75.53 -24.81
N GLN A 247 -148.57 -76.09 -25.64
CA GLN A 247 -148.58 -75.90 -27.10
C GLN A 247 -149.85 -76.51 -27.76
N LYS A 248 -150.59 -77.37 -27.05
CA LYS A 248 -151.94 -77.80 -27.48
C LYS A 248 -153.05 -76.78 -27.19
N GLU A 249 -152.86 -75.85 -26.25
CA GLU A 249 -153.87 -74.85 -25.90
C GLU A 249 -153.69 -73.52 -26.65
N LEU A 250 -152.44 -73.10 -26.91
CA LEU A 250 -152.14 -71.77 -27.46
C LEU A 250 -151.73 -71.71 -28.94
N GLN A 251 -152.15 -72.71 -29.73
CA GLN A 251 -152.21 -72.60 -31.20
C GLN A 251 -153.26 -71.58 -31.71
N GLN A 252 -153.76 -70.69 -30.84
CA GLN A 252 -154.84 -69.72 -31.11
C GLN A 252 -154.43 -68.23 -31.02
N LYS A 253 -153.23 -67.89 -30.52
CA LYS A 253 -152.73 -66.51 -30.35
C LYS A 253 -151.22 -66.48 -30.70
N ARG A 254 -150.72 -65.94 -31.82
CA ARG A 254 -151.11 -64.72 -32.59
C ARG A 254 -151.11 -63.50 -31.65
N ASP A 255 -150.23 -62.49 -31.72
CA ASP A 255 -149.53 -61.78 -32.82
C ASP A 255 -148.36 -60.83 -32.30
N LEU A 256 -147.52 -60.22 -33.18
CA LEU A 256 -146.57 -59.04 -33.01
C LEU A 256 -145.34 -59.12 -32.02
N GLU A 257 -144.24 -58.30 -31.90
CA GLU A 257 -143.28 -57.36 -32.63
C GLU A 257 -142.08 -57.01 -31.63
N GLU A 258 -140.97 -56.20 -31.72
CA GLU A 258 -140.29 -55.14 -32.57
C GLU A 258 -138.71 -55.05 -32.30
N GLN A 259 -137.99 -53.88 -32.33
CA GLN A 259 -136.47 -53.68 -32.37
C GLN A 259 -135.87 -52.66 -31.28
N LYS A 260 -134.63 -52.06 -31.19
CA LYS A 260 -133.28 -51.99 -31.90
C LYS A 260 -132.08 -51.26 -31.14
N GLU A 261 -130.80 -51.46 -31.59
CA GLU A 261 -129.46 -50.70 -31.68
C GLU A 261 -129.13 -49.31 -30.95
N ARG A 262 -127.89 -48.70 -30.75
CA ARG A 262 -126.39 -48.87 -31.03
C ARG A 262 -125.39 -47.82 -30.35
N GLU A 263 -124.06 -48.12 -30.24
CA GLU A 263 -122.76 -47.30 -30.15
C GLU A 263 -122.55 -46.08 -29.16
N ALA A 264 -121.41 -45.33 -28.94
CA ALA A 264 -120.02 -45.06 -29.52
C ALA A 264 -118.94 -44.48 -28.49
N GLU A 265 -117.69 -44.05 -28.88
CA GLU A 265 -116.49 -43.70 -27.99
C GLU A 265 -115.42 -42.57 -28.42
N GLU A 266 -114.40 -42.20 -27.56
CA GLU A 266 -112.99 -41.54 -27.70
C GLU A 266 -112.73 -39.97 -27.96
N LYS A 267 -111.59 -39.18 -27.83
CA LYS A 267 -110.12 -39.05 -27.31
C LYS A 267 -109.61 -37.52 -27.31
N GLU A 268 -108.40 -36.88 -27.07
CA GLU A 268 -106.97 -36.89 -26.47
C GLU A 268 -106.39 -35.37 -26.42
N SER A 269 -105.16 -34.76 -26.18
CA SER A 269 -103.66 -34.86 -25.81
C SER A 269 -103.09 -33.37 -25.46
N ASN A 270 -101.86 -32.76 -25.27
CA ASN A 270 -100.33 -32.86 -25.06
C ASN A 270 -99.74 -31.41 -24.63
N ASP A 271 -98.47 -30.81 -24.49
CA ASP A 271 -96.95 -30.95 -24.58
C ASP A 271 -96.13 -29.68 -23.95
N GLN A 272 -94.75 -29.57 -23.94
CA GLN A 272 -93.77 -28.37 -24.00
C GLN A 272 -92.57 -28.03 -22.97
N ALA A 273 -91.50 -27.25 -23.39
CA ALA A 273 -90.31 -26.67 -22.60
C ALA A 273 -89.41 -25.50 -23.31
N ALA A 274 -88.39 -24.81 -22.67
CA ALA A 274 -87.60 -23.62 -23.26
C ALA A 274 -86.24 -23.02 -22.64
N LYS A 275 -85.50 -22.08 -23.35
CA LYS A 275 -84.57 -20.89 -22.94
C LYS A 275 -82.97 -20.81 -23.14
N THR A 276 -82.30 -19.61 -22.98
CA THR A 276 -80.96 -19.12 -23.59
C THR A 276 -80.19 -17.87 -22.94
N LEU A 277 -78.85 -17.55 -23.20
CA LEU A 277 -78.07 -16.20 -23.28
C LEU A 277 -76.53 -16.06 -22.79
N PRO A 278 -75.75 -14.91 -22.95
CA PRO A 278 -74.23 -14.78 -22.98
C PRO A 278 -73.47 -13.59 -22.19
N SER A 279 -72.15 -13.30 -22.43
CA SER A 279 -71.25 -12.16 -21.94
C SER A 279 -69.83 -12.17 -22.64
N ASP A 280 -68.86 -11.20 -22.80
CA ASP A 280 -68.47 -9.77 -22.44
C ASP A 280 -67.20 -9.61 -21.49
N SER A 281 -66.22 -8.64 -21.44
CA SER A 281 -65.88 -7.29 -22.03
C SER A 281 -64.33 -6.92 -22.20
N THR A 282 -63.81 -5.68 -21.90
CA THR A 282 -62.41 -5.08 -22.20
C THR A 282 -61.90 -4.00 -21.16
N GLU A 283 -60.79 -3.19 -21.16
CA GLU A 283 -59.58 -2.79 -22.01
C GLU A 283 -58.36 -2.19 -21.16
N ARG A 284 -57.58 -1.13 -21.57
CA ARG A 284 -56.23 -0.69 -21.04
C ARG A 284 -56.09 0.70 -20.33
N ALA A 285 -55.08 0.88 -19.43
CA ALA A 285 -54.28 2.13 -19.22
C ALA A 285 -53.09 2.03 -18.21
N SER A 286 -51.90 2.60 -18.52
CA SER A 286 -50.91 3.29 -17.62
C SER A 286 -49.42 3.11 -18.00
N THR A 287 -48.71 4.21 -18.33
CA THR A 287 -47.24 4.21 -18.63
C THR A 287 -46.48 5.48 -18.21
N VAL A 288 -47.13 6.65 -18.17
CA VAL A 288 -46.45 7.96 -18.04
C VAL A 288 -45.81 8.20 -16.65
N LYS A 289 -46.33 7.57 -15.58
CA LYS A 289 -45.82 7.80 -14.20
C LYS A 289 -44.44 7.22 -13.93
N THR A 290 -43.97 6.25 -14.73
CA THR A 290 -42.75 5.48 -14.43
C THR A 290 -41.47 6.24 -14.81
N VAL A 291 -41.50 7.08 -15.85
CA VAL A 291 -40.31 7.74 -16.40
C VAL A 291 -39.78 8.86 -15.48
N LEU A 292 -40.68 9.60 -14.83
CA LEU A 292 -40.31 10.78 -14.03
C LEU A 292 -39.49 10.42 -12.76
N ILE A 293 -39.68 9.21 -12.23
CA ILE A 293 -39.01 8.73 -11.02
C ILE A 293 -37.54 8.40 -11.29
N TRP A 294 -37.20 7.98 -12.51
CA TRP A 294 -35.85 7.56 -12.88
C TRP A 294 -34.86 8.74 -12.93
N TYR A 295 -35.30 9.90 -13.40
CA TYR A 295 -34.44 11.07 -13.61
C TYR A 295 -33.95 11.68 -12.28
N VAL A 296 -34.85 11.88 -11.32
CA VAL A 296 -34.53 12.49 -10.01
C VAL A 296 -33.55 11.63 -9.20
N SER A 297 -33.57 10.31 -9.38
CA SER A 297 -32.65 9.38 -8.71
C SER A 297 -31.21 9.43 -9.24
N MET A 298 -30.97 10.00 -10.43
CA MET A 298 -29.66 10.00 -11.07
C MET A 298 -28.80 11.20 -10.65
N GLU A 299 -29.40 12.36 -10.40
CA GLU A 299 -28.67 13.57 -9.97
C GLU A 299 -28.10 13.41 -8.55
N GLN A 300 -28.89 12.85 -7.62
CA GLN A 300 -28.46 12.66 -6.24
C GLN A 300 -27.30 11.65 -6.12
N THR A 301 -27.33 10.57 -6.90
CA THR A 301 -26.27 9.55 -6.89
C THR A 301 -24.95 10.03 -7.50
N LEU A 302 -24.99 10.92 -8.50
CA LEU A 302 -23.78 11.55 -9.06
C LEU A 302 -23.12 12.53 -8.09
N LEU A 303 -23.90 13.32 -7.34
CA LEU A 303 -23.39 14.30 -6.39
C LEU A 303 -22.69 13.64 -5.18
N ASP A 304 -23.30 12.61 -4.58
CA ASP A 304 -22.67 11.87 -3.47
C ASP A 304 -21.43 11.09 -3.93
N ALA A 305 -21.43 10.51 -5.13
CA ALA A 305 -20.24 9.88 -5.71
C ALA A 305 -19.08 10.88 -5.88
N GLY A 306 -19.37 12.08 -6.39
CA GLY A 306 -18.37 13.16 -6.51
C GLY A 306 -17.81 13.58 -5.16
N ALA A 307 -18.67 13.74 -4.14
CA ALA A 307 -18.26 14.10 -2.78
C ALA A 307 -17.41 13.01 -2.11
N ALA A 308 -17.72 11.73 -2.36
CA ALA A 308 -16.94 10.59 -1.87
C ALA A 308 -15.53 10.55 -2.49
N VAL A 309 -15.42 10.68 -3.81
CA VAL A 309 -14.13 10.71 -4.53
C VAL A 309 -13.26 11.89 -4.08
N TYR A 310 -13.84 13.08 -3.88
CA TYR A 310 -13.12 14.24 -3.37
C TYR A 310 -12.54 13.99 -1.97
N ARG A 311 -13.32 13.37 -1.06
CA ARG A 311 -12.87 12.99 0.28
C ARG A 311 -11.79 11.90 0.27
N GLN A 312 -11.87 10.92 -0.63
CA GLN A 312 -10.93 9.79 -0.66
C GLN A 312 -9.62 10.07 -1.41
N LEU A 313 -9.60 10.97 -2.40
CA LEU A 313 -8.39 11.25 -3.19
C LEU A 313 -7.78 12.63 -2.92
N VAL A 314 -8.57 13.71 -2.95
CA VAL A 314 -8.04 15.07 -2.85
C VAL A 314 -7.58 15.38 -1.42
N LEU A 315 -8.37 15.00 -0.43
CA LEU A 315 -8.09 15.26 0.99
C LEU A 315 -6.75 14.67 1.48
N PRO A 316 -6.42 13.37 1.25
CA PRO A 316 -5.11 12.86 1.65
C PRO A 316 -3.94 13.45 0.84
N VAL A 317 -4.11 13.76 -0.45
CA VAL A 317 -3.05 14.42 -1.25
C VAL A 317 -2.74 15.82 -0.71
N VAL A 318 -3.77 16.61 -0.38
CA VAL A 318 -3.60 17.93 0.25
C VAL A 318 -2.96 17.81 1.63
N ALA A 319 -3.33 16.82 2.44
CA ALA A 319 -2.72 16.57 3.74
C ALA A 319 -1.22 16.20 3.64
N ILE A 320 -0.85 15.36 2.66
CA ILE A 320 0.54 14.99 2.39
C ILE A 320 1.37 16.21 1.94
N LEU A 321 0.84 17.03 1.03
CA LEU A 321 1.49 18.26 0.58
C LEU A 321 1.68 19.27 1.73
N ALA A 322 0.65 19.47 2.57
CA ALA A 322 0.73 20.32 3.75
C ALA A 322 1.78 19.81 4.75
N PHE A 323 1.88 18.49 4.96
CA PHE A 323 2.91 17.88 5.81
C PHE A 323 4.32 18.13 5.26
N PHE A 324 4.56 17.94 3.96
CA PHE A 324 5.87 18.22 3.34
C PHE A 324 6.27 19.70 3.42
N LEU A 325 5.31 20.63 3.29
CA LEU A 325 5.56 22.07 3.46
C LEU A 325 5.92 22.41 4.92
N LEU A 326 5.20 21.86 5.90
CA LEU A 326 5.53 22.05 7.32
C LEU A 326 6.89 21.43 7.68
N LEU A 327 7.21 20.25 7.13
CA LEU A 327 8.48 19.56 7.33
C LEU A 327 9.66 20.35 6.74
N THR A 328 9.54 20.87 5.51
CA THR A 328 10.60 21.68 4.88
C THR A 328 10.82 23.00 5.61
N VAL A 329 9.76 23.69 6.05
CA VAL A 329 9.88 24.88 6.92
C VAL A 329 10.54 24.55 8.26
N ALA A 330 10.21 23.40 8.87
CA ALA A 330 10.86 22.97 10.12
C ALA A 330 12.35 22.66 9.93
N ILE A 331 12.73 21.95 8.85
CA ILE A 331 14.12 21.65 8.50
C ILE A 331 14.90 22.94 8.21
N ALA A 332 14.33 23.88 7.46
CA ALA A 332 14.93 25.18 7.18
C ALA A 332 15.18 25.98 8.47
N LYS A 333 14.16 26.06 9.36
CA LYS A 333 14.26 26.74 10.66
C LYS A 333 15.29 26.09 11.58
N TYR A 334 15.36 24.76 11.61
CA TYR A 334 16.36 24.02 12.38
C TYR A 334 17.78 24.23 11.85
N ASN A 335 17.98 24.18 10.53
CA ASN A 335 19.28 24.44 9.91
C ASN A 335 19.73 25.89 10.11
N ALA A 336 18.83 26.87 9.98
CA ALA A 336 19.12 28.27 10.29
C ALA A 336 19.51 28.47 11.76
N MET A 337 18.80 27.84 12.71
CA MET A 337 19.17 27.87 14.13
C MET A 337 20.53 27.22 14.40
N LYS A 338 20.83 26.10 13.73
CA LYS A 338 22.10 25.37 13.83
C LYS A 338 23.27 26.14 13.22
N GLN A 339 23.05 26.87 12.12
CA GLN A 339 24.00 27.81 11.55
C GLN A 339 24.21 29.03 12.47
N ALA A 340 23.16 29.61 13.05
CA ALA A 340 23.27 30.71 14.00
C ALA A 340 24.05 30.31 15.27
N GLN A 341 23.85 29.10 15.79
CA GLN A 341 24.64 28.56 16.91
C GLN A 341 26.11 28.33 16.55
N ARG A 342 26.41 27.88 15.31
CA ARG A 342 27.80 27.74 14.83
C ARG A 342 28.47 29.10 14.64
N ASN A 343 27.82 30.04 13.97
CA ASN A 343 28.39 31.36 13.69
C ASN A 343 28.57 32.20 14.98
N ARG A 344 27.75 31.99 16.01
CA ARG A 344 27.98 32.54 17.37
C ARG A 344 29.29 32.10 18.04
N ARG A 345 30.03 31.13 17.49
CA ARG A 345 31.39 30.75 17.92
C ARG A 345 32.50 31.19 16.96
N VAL A 346 32.17 31.81 15.82
CA VAL A 346 33.13 32.14 14.74
C VAL A 346 33.32 33.65 14.59
N LEU A 347 32.34 34.48 14.93
CA LEU A 347 32.60 35.89 15.18
C LEU A 347 33.25 36.06 16.58
N TYR A 348 34.26 36.93 16.66
CA TYR A 348 35.05 37.29 17.87
C TYR A 348 36.16 36.34 18.35
N SER A 349 36.73 35.50 17.49
CA SER A 349 38.07 34.90 17.71
C SER A 349 39.12 35.28 16.65
N GLY A 350 38.70 35.89 15.54
CA GLY A 350 39.55 36.23 14.39
C GLY A 350 40.40 37.52 14.49
N TYR A 351 40.80 37.95 15.69
CA TYR A 351 41.77 39.04 15.86
C TYR A 351 43.12 38.46 16.31
N PRO A 352 44.25 38.78 15.63
CA PRO A 352 45.55 38.28 16.03
C PRO A 352 45.96 38.81 17.41
N ALA A 353 46.56 37.94 18.23
CA ALA A 353 46.90 38.23 19.63
C ALA A 353 47.90 39.39 19.83
N SER A 354 48.53 39.88 18.76
CA SER A 354 49.43 41.05 18.76
C SER A 354 48.76 42.34 19.24
N TYR A 355 47.44 42.46 19.18
CA TYR A 355 46.71 43.65 19.64
C TYR A 355 46.22 43.58 21.09
N GLN A 356 46.50 42.50 21.85
CA GLN A 356 46.22 42.48 23.28
C GLN A 356 47.21 43.36 24.06
N ARG A 357 46.85 44.64 24.23
CA ARG A 357 47.54 45.59 25.11
C ARG A 357 47.68 44.98 26.50
N LYS A 358 48.92 44.71 26.94
CA LYS A 358 49.23 44.17 28.28
C LYS A 358 48.71 45.13 29.38
N VAL A 359 47.51 44.87 29.87
CA VAL A 359 47.01 45.46 31.11
C VAL A 359 47.87 44.90 32.24
N LYS A 360 48.51 45.78 33.01
CA LYS A 360 49.34 45.35 34.15
C LYS A 360 48.47 44.57 35.13
N GLN A 361 48.99 43.47 35.68
CA GLN A 361 48.36 42.84 36.84
C GLN A 361 48.25 43.89 37.94
N GLN A 362 47.02 44.16 38.37
CA GLN A 362 46.77 44.93 39.58
C GLN A 362 46.35 43.93 40.64
N GLU A 363 47.24 43.69 41.61
CA GLU A 363 46.94 42.87 42.78
C GLU A 363 45.77 43.49 43.56
N LYS A 364 44.85 42.64 44.04
CA LYS A 364 43.98 42.84 45.20
C LYS A 364 43.37 41.47 45.61
N PRO A 365 42.90 41.30 46.86
CA PRO A 365 43.30 40.12 47.62
C PRO A 365 42.16 39.10 47.78
N ALA A 366 42.49 37.97 48.42
CA ALA A 366 41.49 36.99 48.84
C ALA A 366 40.76 37.44 50.11
N THR A 367 39.42 37.37 50.10
CA THR A 367 38.58 37.42 51.30
C THR A 367 37.34 36.54 51.14
N THR A 368 37.37 35.40 51.84
CA THR A 368 36.28 34.79 52.65
C THR A 368 34.81 34.79 52.17
N ASP A 369 34.28 33.56 52.20
CA ASP A 369 32.95 33.15 52.73
C ASP A 369 31.65 33.41 51.97
N GLY A 370 30.92 32.30 51.72
CA GLY A 370 29.55 32.23 51.23
C GLY A 370 29.20 30.84 50.67
N PRO A 371 28.54 29.94 51.44
CA PRO A 371 28.33 28.55 51.02
C PRO A 371 27.01 28.30 50.26
N GLY A 372 27.03 27.40 49.27
CA GLY A 372 25.81 27.03 48.54
C GLY A 372 25.94 25.90 47.51
N LEU A 373 25.60 24.68 47.92
CA LEU A 373 25.04 23.56 47.14
C LEU A 373 25.78 23.05 45.86
N ARG A 374 26.27 21.81 46.02
CA ARG A 374 26.66 20.79 45.02
C ARG A 374 25.58 20.51 43.94
N PRO A 375 25.86 19.74 42.85
CA PRO A 375 27.01 18.83 42.66
C PRO A 375 27.79 18.90 41.33
N ARG A 376 29.04 18.43 41.38
CA ARG A 376 29.69 17.78 40.22
C ARG A 376 29.00 16.45 39.94
N LEU A 377 28.33 16.30 38.81
CA LEU A 377 28.03 14.97 38.27
C LEU A 377 29.09 14.61 37.21
N ARG A 378 30.13 13.89 37.62
CA ARG A 378 30.99 13.16 36.67
C ARG A 378 30.24 11.88 36.28
N HIS A 379 29.76 11.80 35.05
CA HIS A 379 29.46 10.51 34.43
C HIS A 379 30.63 10.09 33.55
N SER A 380 31.52 9.30 34.16
CA SER A 380 32.36 8.35 33.45
C SER A 380 31.53 7.11 33.13
N LEU A 381 31.39 6.74 31.85
CA LEU A 381 31.04 5.41 31.31
C LEU A 381 31.09 5.51 29.76
N PRO A 382 31.25 4.41 29.00
CA PRO A 382 32.61 4.05 28.59
C PRO A 382 32.85 4.07 27.08
N HIS A 383 34.12 3.87 26.73
CA HIS A 383 34.57 3.42 25.42
C HIS A 383 33.75 2.20 24.96
N ARG A 384 33.18 2.27 23.75
CA ARG A 384 32.49 1.14 23.10
C ARG A 384 32.98 1.03 21.65
N ASP A 385 33.88 0.09 21.44
CA ASP A 385 34.40 -0.28 20.12
C ASP A 385 33.31 -1.00 19.30
N PRO A 386 33.16 -0.77 17.98
CA PRO A 386 32.10 -1.42 17.19
C PRO A 386 32.48 -2.83 16.69
N ASN A 387 33.76 -3.22 16.72
CA ASN A 387 34.27 -4.44 16.07
C ASN A 387 34.76 -5.52 17.07
N GLY A 388 33.91 -5.91 18.02
CA GLY A 388 34.16 -7.06 18.90
C GLY A 388 33.63 -8.36 18.30
N VAL A 389 34.49 -9.16 17.66
CA VAL A 389 34.13 -10.46 17.05
C VAL A 389 33.97 -11.55 18.11
N VAL A 390 32.96 -12.42 17.95
CA VAL A 390 32.70 -13.58 18.81
C VAL A 390 33.78 -14.66 18.60
N GLY A 391 34.28 -15.25 19.68
CA GLY A 391 35.18 -16.40 19.64
C GLY A 391 34.97 -17.31 20.85
N ASN A 392 34.71 -18.59 20.56
CA ASN A 392 34.30 -19.68 21.47
C ASN A 392 32.93 -19.48 22.14
#